data_AF-A0A3N0DSD8-F1
#
_entry.id   AF-A0A3N0DSD8-F1
#
_cell.length_a   1.000
_cell.length_b   1.000
_cell.length_c   1.000
_cell.angle_alpha   90.00
_cell.angle_beta   90.00
_cell.angle_gamma   90.00
#
_symmetry.space_group_name_H-M   'P 1'
#
loop_
_entity.id
_entity.type
_entity.pdbx_description
1 polymer ?
#
loop_
_entity_poly.entity_id
_entity_poly.type
_entity_poly.pdbx_seq_one_letter_code
_entity_poly.pdbx_strand_id
1 'polypeptide(L)'
;MSDTMIICIALMGALVFVLGANVTRHRAMRGKSGGPQMSTDPTDRLFIAQRAHGNATEYVPTLIGLLIVCSTLTSGTWLNVVAIVATAARYVHAFGMLSSKSLAEHGPVRDSGAMFTYLSGLALAVTAIASL
;
A
#
# COMPACT_ATOMS: atom_id res chain seq x y z
N MET A 1 -12.79 -3.10 -18.22
CA MET A 1 -12.25 -2.41 -17.02
C MET A 1 -12.73 -0.96 -17.04
N SER A 2 -13.22 -0.43 -15.92
CA SER A 2 -13.72 0.95 -15.84
C SER A 2 -12.59 1.96 -15.64
N ASP A 3 -12.82 3.23 -16.01
CA ASP A 3 -11.87 4.32 -15.78
C ASP A 3 -11.51 4.45 -14.29
N THR A 4 -12.49 4.28 -13.40
CA THR A 4 -12.28 4.27 -11.94
C THR A 4 -11.25 3.23 -11.51
N MET A 5 -11.33 2.01 -12.05
CA MET A 5 -10.36 0.96 -11.75
C MET A 5 -8.97 1.29 -12.30
N ILE A 6 -8.89 1.82 -13.52
CA ILE A 6 -7.62 2.23 -14.13
C ILE A 6 -6.94 3.31 -13.27
N ILE A 7 -7.70 4.32 -12.82
CA ILE A 7 -7.22 5.36 -11.93
C ILE A 7 -6.73 4.77 -10.60
N CYS A 8 -7.50 3.86 -9.99
CA CYS A 8 -7.12 3.20 -8.74
C CYS A 8 -5.80 2.41 -8.88
N ILE A 9 -5.67 1.63 -9.97
CA ILE A 9 -4.45 0.86 -10.28
C ILE A 9 -3.27 1.82 -10.47
N ALA A 10 -3.45 2.89 -11.25
CA ALA A 10 -2.40 3.89 -11.50
C ALA A 10 -1.94 4.58 -10.20
N LEU A 11 -2.89 4.98 -9.34
CA LEU A 11 -2.60 5.59 -8.04
C LEU A 11 -1.83 4.62 -7.12
N MET A 12 -2.26 3.37 -7.01
CA MET A 12 -1.54 2.38 -6.21
C MET A 12 -0.12 2.10 -6.77
N GLY A 13 0.03 2.02 -8.09
CA GLY A 13 1.35 1.93 -8.73
C GLY A 13 2.23 3.13 -8.39
N ALA A 14 1.68 4.35 -8.53
CA ALA A 14 2.37 5.58 -8.17
C ALA A 14 2.77 5.61 -6.69
N LEU A 15 1.91 5.12 -5.77
CA LEU A 15 2.22 5.01 -4.35
C LEU A 15 3.50 4.18 -4.11
N VAL A 16 3.65 3.03 -4.79
CA VAL A 16 4.85 2.19 -4.65
C VAL A 16 6.11 2.96 -5.09
N PHE A 17 6.07 3.64 -6.23
CA PHE A 17 7.20 4.43 -6.73
C PHE A 17 7.54 5.61 -5.81
N VAL A 18 6.53 6.35 -5.34
CA VAL A 18 6.72 7.49 -4.43
C VAL A 18 7.34 7.04 -3.10
N LEU A 19 6.87 5.93 -2.54
CA LEU A 19 7.45 5.37 -1.31
C LEU A 19 8.90 4.89 -1.54
N GLY A 20 9.20 4.29 -2.70
CA GLY A 20 10.56 3.90 -3.08
C GLY A 20 11.49 5.10 -3.22
N ALA A 21 11.02 6.18 -3.87
CA ALA A 21 11.75 7.44 -3.97
C ALA A 21 12.01 8.05 -2.58
N ASN A 22 11.05 7.96 -1.65
CA ASN A 22 11.25 8.40 -0.27
C ASN A 22 12.35 7.60 0.45
N VAL A 23 12.41 6.28 0.24
CA VAL A 23 13.53 5.46 0.74
C VAL A 23 14.86 5.94 0.16
N THR A 24 14.94 6.15 -1.16
CA THR A 24 16.15 6.66 -1.82
C THR A 24 16.60 8.01 -1.25
N ARG A 25 15.66 8.93 -1.00
CA ARG A 25 15.94 10.21 -0.34
C ARG A 25 16.58 10.01 1.04
N HIS A 26 16.00 9.15 1.89
CA HIS A 26 16.55 8.86 3.22
C HIS A 26 17.94 8.18 3.15
N ARG A 27 18.15 7.26 2.21
CA ARG A 27 19.46 6.62 1.99
C ARG A 27 20.53 7.65 1.60
N ALA A 28 20.20 8.57 0.69
CA ALA A 28 21.12 9.61 0.24
C ALA A 28 21.52 10.57 1.37
N MET A 29 20.55 11.02 2.18
CA MET A 29 20.82 11.88 3.34
C MET A 29 21.73 11.18 4.35
N ARG A 30 21.47 9.89 4.62
CA ARG A 30 22.24 9.08 5.57
C ARG A 30 23.63 8.70 5.07
N GLY A 31 23.78 8.48 3.76
CA GLY A 31 25.07 8.22 3.14
C GLY A 31 26.03 9.40 3.32
N LYS A 32 25.53 10.64 3.19
CA LYS A 32 26.31 11.86 3.46
C LYS A 32 26.80 11.96 4.91
N SER A 33 26.07 11.37 5.86
CA SER A 33 26.41 11.39 7.29
C SER A 33 27.14 10.12 7.76
N GLY A 34 27.49 9.19 6.86
CA GLY A 34 28.17 7.94 7.20
C GLY A 34 27.33 6.96 8.06
N GLY A 35 26.01 7.13 8.11
CA GLY A 35 25.14 6.29 8.96
C GLY A 35 24.78 4.94 8.34
N PRO A 36 24.37 3.94 9.14
CA PRO A 36 24.07 2.60 8.64
C PRO A 36 22.81 2.58 7.76
N GLN A 37 22.85 1.84 6.65
CA GLN A 37 21.80 1.79 5.63
C GLN A 37 20.66 0.80 5.92
N MET A 38 20.80 0.03 7.00
CA MET A 38 19.85 -0.96 7.48
C MET A 38 19.79 -0.82 9.00
N SER A 39 18.84 -0.01 9.46
CA SER A 39 18.59 0.22 10.88
C SER A 39 17.51 -0.74 11.38
N THR A 40 17.60 -1.13 12.65
CA THR A 40 16.56 -1.90 13.35
C THR A 40 15.85 -1.06 14.41
N ASP A 41 16.23 0.20 14.59
CA ASP A 41 15.58 1.12 15.52
C ASP A 41 14.20 1.53 14.98
N PRO A 42 13.09 1.26 15.72
CA PRO A 42 11.74 1.56 15.26
C PRO A 42 11.44 3.05 15.14
N THR A 43 12.28 3.93 15.70
CA THR A 43 12.15 5.39 15.60
C THR A 43 12.90 5.98 14.41
N ASP A 44 13.75 5.19 13.75
CA ASP A 44 14.57 5.63 12.64
C ASP A 44 13.72 5.91 11.39
N ARG A 45 13.83 7.13 10.86
CA ARG A 45 13.07 7.56 9.68
C ARG A 45 13.39 6.75 8.42
N LEU A 46 14.63 6.28 8.26
CA LEU A 46 14.97 5.40 7.13
C LEU A 46 14.30 4.02 7.30
N PHE A 47 14.29 3.49 8.52
CA PHE A 47 13.61 2.22 8.81
C PHE A 47 12.09 2.32 8.60
N ILE A 48 11.47 3.40 9.09
CA ILE A 48 10.04 3.70 8.86
C ILE A 48 9.74 3.77 7.36
N ALA A 49 10.54 4.50 6.58
CA ALA A 49 10.36 4.61 5.14
C ALA A 49 10.51 3.25 4.43
N GLN A 50 11.51 2.44 4.82
CA GLN A 50 11.72 1.11 4.27
C GLN A 50 10.55 0.17 4.55
N ARG A 51 10.03 0.16 5.79
CA ARG A 51 8.86 -0.65 6.15
C ARG A 51 7.59 -0.17 5.44
N ALA A 52 7.43 1.13 5.27
CA ALA A 52 6.29 1.67 4.54
C ALA A 52 6.29 1.25 3.07
N HIS A 53 7.44 1.36 2.40
CA HIS A 53 7.61 0.88 1.04
C HIS A 53 7.48 -0.65 0.94
N GLY A 54 8.12 -1.39 1.83
CA GLY A 54 8.06 -2.86 1.87
C GLY A 54 6.64 -3.38 1.99
N ASN A 55 5.85 -2.83 2.94
CA ASN A 55 4.44 -3.15 3.06
C ASN A 55 3.68 -2.81 1.77
N ALA A 56 3.91 -1.64 1.15
CA ALA A 56 3.29 -1.33 -0.14
C ALA A 56 3.62 -2.37 -1.22
N THR A 57 4.88 -2.80 -1.33
CA THR A 57 5.31 -3.82 -2.31
C THR A 57 4.74 -5.21 -2.04
N GLU A 58 4.40 -5.54 -0.80
CA GLU A 58 3.77 -6.82 -0.43
C GLU A 58 2.28 -6.89 -0.84
N TYR A 59 1.53 -5.78 -0.66
CA TYR A 59 0.07 -5.79 -0.87
C TYR A 59 -0.39 -5.20 -2.19
N VAL A 60 0.23 -4.11 -2.66
CA VAL A 60 -0.25 -3.38 -3.85
C VAL A 60 -0.24 -4.26 -5.12
N PRO A 61 0.83 -4.99 -5.46
CA PRO A 61 0.85 -5.80 -6.68
C PRO A 61 -0.24 -6.88 -6.67
N THR A 62 -0.45 -7.53 -5.52
CA THR A 62 -1.49 -8.55 -5.35
C THR A 62 -2.90 -7.95 -5.53
N LEU A 63 -3.16 -6.79 -4.92
CA LEU A 63 -4.44 -6.08 -5.09
C LEU A 63 -4.69 -5.69 -6.55
N ILE A 64 -3.67 -5.15 -7.24
CA ILE A 64 -3.76 -4.80 -8.65
C ILE A 64 -4.05 -6.05 -9.50
N GLY A 65 -3.33 -7.15 -9.25
CA GLY A 65 -3.54 -8.41 -9.97
C GLY A 65 -4.97 -8.93 -9.82
N LEU A 66 -5.50 -8.94 -8.59
CA LEU A 66 -6.86 -9.36 -8.32
C LEU A 66 -7.90 -8.42 -8.94
N LEU A 67 -7.68 -7.10 -8.94
CA LEU A 67 -8.56 -6.15 -9.63
C LEU A 67 -8.59 -6.39 -11.14
N ILE A 68 -7.43 -6.64 -11.76
CA ILE A 68 -7.34 -6.95 -13.19
C ILE A 68 -8.12 -8.24 -13.48
N VAL A 69 -7.85 -9.33 -12.75
CA VAL A 69 -8.56 -10.61 -12.92
C VAL A 69 -10.07 -10.45 -12.73
N CYS A 70 -10.52 -9.80 -11.65
CA CYS A 70 -11.94 -9.57 -11.44
C CYS A 70 -12.56 -8.76 -12.59
N SER A 71 -11.83 -7.79 -13.15
CA SER A 71 -12.32 -6.97 -14.27
C SER A 71 -12.47 -7.74 -15.59
N THR A 72 -11.81 -8.90 -15.72
CA THR A 72 -11.99 -9.79 -16.88
C THR A 72 -13.13 -10.79 -16.68
N LEU A 73 -13.53 -11.05 -15.44
CA LEU A 73 -14.57 -12.03 -15.09
C LEU A 73 -15.95 -11.40 -14.88
N THR A 74 -16.00 -10.20 -14.32
CA THR A 74 -17.27 -9.54 -13.99
C THR A 74 -17.18 -8.03 -14.18
N SER A 75 -18.35 -7.40 -14.30
CA SER A 75 -18.49 -5.95 -14.39
C SER A 75 -19.57 -5.49 -13.43
N GLY A 76 -19.35 -4.35 -12.78
CA GLY A 76 -20.35 -3.79 -11.87
C GLY A 76 -19.77 -2.77 -10.90
N THR A 77 -20.66 -2.00 -10.30
CA THR A 77 -20.33 -0.94 -9.34
C THR A 77 -19.58 -1.48 -8.11
N TRP A 78 -19.81 -2.75 -7.74
CA TRP A 78 -19.09 -3.42 -6.66
C TRP A 78 -17.57 -3.38 -6.83
N LEU A 79 -17.04 -3.70 -8.01
CA LEU A 79 -15.60 -3.68 -8.25
C LEU A 79 -15.01 -2.27 -8.14
N ASN A 80 -15.75 -1.26 -8.59
CA ASN A 80 -15.33 0.14 -8.45
C ASN A 80 -15.22 0.55 -6.98
N VAL A 81 -16.21 0.17 -6.16
CA VAL A 81 -16.21 0.44 -4.71
C VAL A 81 -15.02 -0.24 -4.05
N VAL A 82 -14.79 -1.52 -4.32
CA VAL A 82 -13.67 -2.26 -3.73
C VAL A 82 -12.33 -1.68 -4.18
N ALA A 83 -12.18 -1.25 -5.44
CA ALA A 83 -10.97 -0.60 -5.94
C ALA A 83 -10.67 0.72 -5.21
N ILE A 84 -11.69 1.55 -5.00
CA ILE A 84 -11.56 2.83 -4.27
C ILE A 84 -11.17 2.57 -2.82
N VAL A 85 -11.85 1.65 -2.13
CA VAL A 85 -11.57 1.31 -0.74
C VAL A 85 -10.16 0.75 -0.59
N ALA A 86 -9.75 -0.18 -1.46
CA ALA A 86 -8.41 -0.74 -1.46
C ALA A 86 -7.36 0.37 -1.63
N THR A 87 -7.55 1.23 -2.63
CA THR A 87 -6.64 2.35 -2.90
C THR A 87 -6.52 3.27 -1.69
N ALA A 88 -7.66 3.76 -1.17
CA ALA A 88 -7.67 4.64 0.00
C ALA A 88 -7.00 3.98 1.22
N ALA A 89 -7.28 2.70 1.49
CA ALA A 89 -6.67 1.94 2.58
C ALA A 89 -5.14 1.89 2.46
N ARG A 90 -4.59 1.73 1.25
CA ARG A 90 -3.14 1.75 1.01
C ARG A 90 -2.51 3.10 1.33
N TYR A 91 -3.15 4.20 0.92
CA TYR A 91 -2.67 5.55 1.25
C TYR A 91 -2.77 5.85 2.74
N VAL A 92 -3.89 5.49 3.37
CA VAL A 92 -4.11 5.66 4.82
C VAL A 92 -3.07 4.89 5.63
N HIS A 93 -2.81 3.62 5.27
CA HIS A 93 -1.81 2.80 5.96
C HIS A 93 -0.39 3.38 5.81
N ALA A 94 -0.01 3.75 4.58
CA ALA A 94 1.31 4.36 4.31
C ALA A 94 1.49 5.67 5.08
N PHE A 95 0.47 6.54 5.07
CA PHE A 95 0.48 7.78 5.85
C PHE A 95 0.58 7.51 7.36
N GLY A 96 -0.19 6.55 7.88
CA GLY A 96 -0.14 6.14 9.28
C GLY A 96 1.23 5.65 9.73
N MET A 97 1.97 4.95 8.86
CA MET A 97 3.37 4.56 9.15
C MET A 97 4.33 5.75 9.08
N LEU A 98 4.28 6.54 8.01
CA LEU A 98 5.23 7.64 7.81
C LEU A 98 5.08 8.77 8.84
N SER A 99 3.87 8.97 9.36
CA SER A 99 3.58 9.95 10.41
C SER A 99 3.88 9.46 11.82
N SER A 100 4.15 8.15 12.02
CA SER A 100 4.42 7.62 13.35
C SER A 100 5.76 8.13 13.90
N LYS A 101 5.85 8.25 15.22
CA LYS A 101 7.12 8.54 15.92
C LYS A 101 7.97 7.30 16.06
N SER A 102 7.32 6.14 16.19
CA SER A 102 7.92 4.82 16.29
C SER A 102 7.05 3.80 15.55
N LEU A 103 7.64 2.77 14.96
CA LEU A 103 6.87 1.63 14.45
C LEU A 103 6.45 0.65 15.54
N ALA A 104 7.06 0.73 16.73
CA ALA A 104 6.64 -0.06 17.89
C ALA A 104 5.28 0.38 18.43
N GLU A 105 4.88 1.62 18.15
CA GLU A 105 3.57 2.16 18.52
C GLU A 105 2.52 1.80 17.48
N HIS A 106 1.31 1.51 17.95
CA HIS A 106 0.12 1.35 17.12
C HIS A 106 -0.71 2.62 17.11
N GLY A 107 -1.51 2.79 16.06
CA GLY A 107 -2.29 4.00 15.87
C GLY A 107 -3.48 3.76 14.95
N PRO A 108 -4.63 4.39 15.23
CA PRO A 108 -5.91 4.08 14.56
C PRO A 108 -5.84 4.28 13.04
N VAL A 109 -5.04 5.23 12.57
CA VAL A 109 -4.84 5.50 11.14
C VAL A 109 -4.12 4.34 10.44
N ARG A 110 -3.01 3.86 11.02
CA ARG A 110 -2.25 2.72 10.46
C ARG A 110 -3.10 1.45 10.48
N ASP A 111 -3.77 1.20 11.59
CA ASP A 111 -4.49 -0.05 11.83
C ASP A 111 -5.76 -0.14 10.98
N SER A 112 -6.49 0.96 10.80
CA SER A 112 -7.64 1.02 9.89
C SER A 112 -7.22 0.80 8.43
N GLY A 113 -6.13 1.44 7.97
CA GLY A 113 -5.59 1.19 6.64
C GLY A 113 -5.17 -0.26 6.41
N ALA A 114 -4.61 -0.92 7.43
CA ALA A 114 -4.29 -2.35 7.36
C ALA A 114 -5.56 -3.21 7.27
N MET A 115 -6.53 -2.97 8.15
CA MET A 115 -7.80 -3.71 8.18
C MET A 115 -8.52 -3.65 6.83
N PHE A 116 -8.69 -2.45 6.26
CA PHE A 116 -9.37 -2.30 4.97
C PHE A 116 -8.57 -2.88 3.81
N THR A 117 -7.22 -2.91 3.88
CA THR A 117 -6.39 -3.62 2.90
C THR A 117 -6.76 -5.11 2.87
N TYR A 118 -6.83 -5.76 4.03
CA TYR A 118 -7.16 -7.18 4.13
C TYR A 118 -8.59 -7.47 3.68
N LEU A 119 -9.56 -6.66 4.13
CA LEU A 119 -10.96 -6.83 3.75
C LEU A 119 -11.14 -6.70 2.23
N SER A 120 -10.52 -5.70 1.59
CA SER A 120 -10.58 -5.54 0.14
C SER A 120 -9.89 -6.69 -0.60
N GLY A 121 -8.72 -7.14 -0.16
CA GLY A 121 -8.02 -8.27 -0.78
C GLY A 121 -8.83 -9.56 -0.72
N LEU A 122 -9.40 -9.87 0.45
CA LEU A 122 -10.27 -11.04 0.61
C LEU A 122 -11.55 -10.93 -0.22
N ALA A 123 -12.18 -9.75 -0.24
CA ALA A 123 -13.36 -9.50 -1.06
C ALA A 123 -13.08 -9.71 -2.55
N LEU A 124 -11.93 -9.26 -3.07
CA LEU A 124 -11.53 -9.48 -4.46
C LEU A 124 -11.27 -10.97 -4.74
N ALA A 125 -10.58 -11.69 -3.85
CA ALA A 125 -10.34 -13.12 -4.01
C ALA A 125 -11.67 -13.90 -4.06
N VAL A 126 -12.60 -13.61 -3.15
CA VAL A 126 -13.95 -14.21 -3.15
C VAL A 126 -14.71 -13.85 -4.43
N THR A 127 -14.64 -12.59 -4.86
CA THR A 127 -15.31 -12.13 -6.09
C THR A 127 -14.77 -12.87 -7.31
N ALA A 128 -13.46 -13.05 -7.42
CA ALA A 128 -12.84 -13.79 -8.52
C ALA A 128 -13.33 -15.24 -8.57
N ILE A 129 -13.34 -15.94 -7.43
CA ILE A 129 -13.80 -17.34 -7.34
C ILE A 129 -15.29 -17.45 -7.65
N ALA A 130 -16.12 -16.54 -7.14
CA ALA A 130 -17.56 -16.54 -7.35
C ALA A 130 -17.98 -16.13 -8.78
N SER A 131 -17.06 -15.62 -9.59
CA SER A 131 -17.30 -15.17 -10.97
C SER A 131 -16.73 -16.13 -12.02
N LEU A 132 -16.27 -17.32 -11.62
CA LEU A 132 -15.96 -18.43 -12.53
C LEU A 132 -17.23 -19.09 -13.03
#